data_AF-A0A976GRC8-F1
#
_entry.id   AF-A0A976GRC8-F1
#
_cell.length_a   1.000
_cell.length_b   1.000
_cell.length_c   1.000
_cell.angle_alpha   90.00
_cell.angle_beta   90.00
_cell.angle_gamma   90.00
#
_symmetry.space_group_name_H-M   'P 1'
#
loop_
_entity.id
_entity.type
_entity.pdbx_description
1 polymer ?
#
loop_
_entity_poly.entity_id
_entity_poly.type
_entity_poly.pdbx_seq_one_letter_code
_entity_poly.pdbx_strand_id
1 'polypeptide(L)'
;MENYVTDAAKPVKRLNATLPDPLARFVAEVTGEGGLYETPSELVRDLIRRYMERVQQADTQAINAMLVQALEENDYTPLKADDFMLLRREIER
;
A
#
# COMPACT_ATOMS: atom_id res chain seq x y z
N MET A 1 32.91 7.60 -3.03
CA MET A 1 31.47 7.89 -2.77
C MET A 1 30.78 6.55 -2.67
N GLU A 2 30.69 6.05 -1.45
CA GLU A 2 30.17 4.71 -1.15
C GLU A 2 28.96 4.87 -0.22
N ASN A 3 27.96 4.00 -0.43
CA ASN A 3 26.70 3.83 0.31
C ASN A 3 25.55 4.77 -0.15
N TYR A 4 24.33 4.31 -0.41
CA TYR A 4 23.56 3.26 0.27
C TYR A 4 22.72 2.50 -0.78
N VAL A 5 23.08 1.25 -1.09
CA VAL A 5 22.10 0.32 -1.65
C VAL A 5 21.22 -0.08 -0.48
N THR A 6 19.96 0.32 -0.51
CA THR A 6 18.96 -0.05 0.48
C THR A 6 19.01 -1.57 0.67
N ASP A 7 19.42 -2.01 1.87
CA ASP A 7 19.30 -3.40 2.30
C ASP A 7 17.85 -3.82 2.07
N ALA A 8 17.61 -4.67 1.06
CA ALA A 8 16.30 -5.23 0.82
C ALA A 8 15.98 -6.07 2.06
N ALA A 9 15.17 -5.49 2.95
CA ALA A 9 14.95 -6.00 4.30
C ALA A 9 14.73 -7.51 4.27
N LYS A 10 15.61 -8.26 4.94
CA LYS A 10 15.56 -9.72 4.95
C LYS A 10 14.14 -10.19 5.30
N PRO A 11 13.58 -11.16 4.56
CA PRO A 11 12.21 -11.60 4.80
C PRO A 11 12.07 -12.16 6.21
N VAL A 12 11.12 -11.61 6.97
CA VAL A 12 10.80 -12.08 8.33
C VAL A 12 10.09 -13.43 8.22
N LYS A 13 10.74 -14.50 8.69
CA LYS A 13 10.22 -15.88 8.62
C LYS A 13 9.43 -16.31 9.85
N ARG A 14 9.59 -15.61 10.97
CA ARG A 14 8.91 -15.89 12.25
C ARG A 14 8.52 -14.59 12.92
N LEU A 15 7.28 -14.54 13.39
CA LEU A 15 6.72 -13.42 14.13
C LEU A 15 6.30 -13.93 15.51
N ASN A 16 6.79 -13.29 16.57
CA ASN A 16 6.27 -13.49 17.92
C ASN A 16 5.54 -12.21 18.31
N ALA A 17 4.25 -12.31 18.63
CA ALA A 17 3.43 -11.18 19.01
C ALA A 17 2.63 -11.53 20.26
N THR A 18 2.56 -10.59 21.21
CA THR A 18 1.69 -10.73 22.38
C THR A 18 0.35 -10.09 22.05
N LEU A 19 -0.72 -10.86 22.19
CA LEU A 19 -2.08 -10.37 21.96
C LEU A 19 -2.68 -9.90 23.29
N PRO A 20 -3.32 -8.72 23.33
CA PRO A 20 -4.20 -8.33 24.42
C PRO A 20 -5.32 -9.35 24.63
N ASP A 21 -5.79 -9.50 25.87
CA ASP A 21 -6.80 -10.50 26.25
C ASP A 21 -8.05 -10.55 25.34
N PRO A 22 -8.64 -9.41 24.92
CA PRO A 22 -9.81 -9.46 24.03
C PRO A 22 -9.50 -10.09 22.67
N LEU A 23 -8.32 -9.81 22.11
CA LEU A 23 -7.89 -10.38 20.83
C LEU A 23 -7.52 -11.85 20.98
N ALA A 24 -6.87 -12.23 22.08
CA ALA A 24 -6.55 -13.61 22.36
C ALA A 24 -7.81 -14.48 22.48
N ARG A 25 -8.87 -13.98 23.15
CA ARG A 25 -10.18 -14.65 23.24
C ARG A 25 -10.82 -14.83 21.87
N PHE A 26 -10.87 -13.76 21.07
CA PHE A 26 -11.40 -13.84 19.72
C PHE A 26 -10.64 -14.90 18.90
N VAL A 27 -9.31 -14.86 18.89
CA VAL A 27 -8.49 -15.85 18.17
C VAL A 27 -8.80 -17.28 18.64
N ALA A 28 -8.99 -17.50 19.94
CA ALA A 28 -9.37 -18.80 20.47
C ALA A 28 -10.78 -19.27 20.06
N GLU A 29 -11.71 -18.36 19.76
CA GLU A 29 -13.06 -18.70 19.30
C GLU A 29 -13.09 -19.06 17.81
N VAL A 30 -12.34 -18.33 16.97
CA VAL A 30 -12.27 -18.59 15.52
C VAL A 30 -11.27 -19.67 15.14
N THR A 31 -10.38 -20.09 16.05
CA THR A 31 -9.36 -21.12 15.78
C THR A 31 -9.54 -22.35 16.67
N GLY A 32 -9.30 -23.54 16.11
CA GLY A 32 -9.46 -24.80 16.82
C GLY A 32 -10.39 -25.77 16.09
N GLU A 33 -10.73 -26.88 16.75
CA GLU A 33 -11.52 -27.96 16.14
C GLU A 33 -12.97 -27.49 15.89
N GLY A 34 -13.35 -27.40 14.61
CA GLY A 34 -14.64 -26.82 14.18
C GLY A 34 -14.65 -25.30 14.03
N GLY A 35 -13.53 -24.62 14.25
CA GLY A 35 -13.33 -23.20 13.97
C GLY A 35 -13.10 -22.91 12.48
N LEU A 36 -13.11 -21.63 12.10
CA LEU A 36 -12.87 -21.21 10.71
C LEU A 36 -11.42 -21.46 10.28
N TYR A 37 -10.49 -21.50 11.25
CA TYR A 37 -9.07 -21.78 11.01
C TYR A 37 -8.60 -22.89 11.95
N GLU A 38 -7.66 -23.70 11.50
CA GLU A 38 -7.11 -24.80 12.32
C GLU A 38 -6.14 -24.27 13.37
N THR A 39 -5.42 -23.18 13.04
CA THR A 39 -4.42 -22.59 13.95
C THR A 39 -4.46 -21.06 13.97
N PRO A 40 -4.06 -20.42 15.10
CA PRO A 40 -3.87 -18.97 15.15
C PRO A 40 -2.91 -18.43 14.08
N SER A 41 -1.87 -19.22 13.74
CA SER A 41 -0.90 -18.82 12.72
C SER A 41 -1.50 -18.75 11.32
N GLU A 42 -2.48 -19.60 11.01
CA GLU A 42 -3.20 -19.56 9.74
C GLU A 42 -4.05 -18.30 9.63
N LEU A 43 -4.84 -18.00 10.67
CA LEU A 43 -5.62 -16.78 10.77
C LEU A 43 -4.74 -15.54 10.55
N VAL A 44 -3.59 -15.45 11.23
CA VAL A 44 -2.67 -14.31 11.09
C VAL A 44 -2.12 -14.20 9.67
N ARG A 45 -1.73 -15.31 9.04
CA ARG A 45 -1.26 -15.30 7.64
C ARG A 45 -2.34 -14.80 6.68
N ASP A 46 -3.58 -15.24 6.88
CA ASP A 46 -4.69 -14.81 6.02
C ASP A 46 -5.04 -13.33 6.23
N LEU A 47 -5.03 -12.85 7.48
CA LEU A 47 -5.20 -11.44 7.79
C LEU A 47 -4.11 -10.57 7.15
N ILE A 48 -2.85 -11.00 7.19
CA ILE A 48 -1.74 -10.29 6.53
C ILE A 48 -1.96 -10.25 5.02
N ARG A 49 -2.38 -11.36 4.40
CA ARG A 49 -2.66 -11.41 2.96
C ARG A 49 -3.76 -10.43 2.56
N ARG A 50 -4.89 -10.46 3.26
CA ARG A 50 -6.01 -9.52 3.01
C ARG A 50 -5.60 -8.08 3.26
N TYR A 51 -4.77 -7.83 4.26
CA TYR A 51 -4.22 -6.50 4.51
C TYR A 51 -3.34 -6.02 3.36
N MET A 52 -2.43 -6.88 2.86
CA MET A 52 -1.60 -6.56 1.69
C MET A 52 -2.44 -6.25 0.46
N GLU A 53 -3.44 -7.05 0.16
CA GLU A 53 -4.37 -6.84 -0.95
C GLU A 53 -5.08 -5.49 -0.83
N ARG A 54 -5.57 -5.14 0.37
CA ARG A 54 -6.22 -3.85 0.63
C ARG A 54 -5.29 -2.67 0.44
N VAL A 55 -4.06 -2.76 0.95
CA VAL A 55 -3.07 -1.68 0.80
C VAL A 55 -2.73 -1.46 -0.68
N GLN A 56 -2.47 -2.53 -1.42
CA GLN A 56 -2.20 -2.44 -2.87
C GLN A 56 -3.37 -1.83 -3.65
N GLN A 57 -4.61 -2.19 -3.27
CA GLN A 57 -5.80 -1.61 -3.88
C GLN A 57 -6.00 -0.13 -3.51
N ALA A 58 -5.76 0.25 -2.25
CA ALA A 58 -5.92 1.62 -1.78
C ALA A 58 -4.98 2.60 -2.52
N ASP A 59 -3.73 2.20 -2.76
CA ASP A 59 -2.78 3.03 -3.51
C ASP A 59 -3.26 3.26 -4.95
N THR A 60 -3.77 2.20 -5.59
CA THR A 60 -4.31 2.28 -6.94
C THR A 60 -5.56 3.15 -7.00
N GLN A 61 -6.46 3.02 -6.02
CA GLN A 61 -7.68 3.82 -5.94
C GLN A 61 -7.38 5.30 -5.69
N ALA A 62 -6.42 5.61 -4.82
CA ALA A 62 -6.00 6.99 -4.56
C ALA A 62 -5.43 7.64 -5.83
N ILE A 63 -4.55 6.95 -6.56
CA ILE A 63 -4.00 7.44 -7.83
C ILE A 63 -5.11 7.66 -8.85
N ASN A 64 -6.02 6.69 -9.02
CA ASN A 64 -7.13 6.83 -9.95
C ASN A 64 -8.06 7.99 -9.59
N ALA A 65 -8.34 8.21 -8.30
CA ALA A 65 -9.14 9.34 -7.85
C ALA A 65 -8.45 10.67 -8.18
N MET A 66 -7.13 10.78 -7.95
CA MET A 66 -6.36 11.97 -8.31
C MET A 66 -6.33 12.20 -9.83
N LEU A 67 -6.23 11.15 -10.65
CA LEU A 67 -6.27 11.25 -12.10
C LEU A 67 -7.64 11.70 -12.60
N VAL A 68 -8.74 11.15 -12.06
CA VAL A 68 -10.10 11.57 -12.40
C VAL A 68 -10.31 13.03 -12.02
N GLN A 69 -9.91 13.43 -10.81
CA GLN A 69 -9.99 14.82 -10.37
C GLN A 69 -9.19 15.75 -11.30
N ALA A 70 -7.95 15.39 -11.63
CA ALA A 70 -7.15 16.18 -12.57
C ALA A 70 -7.81 16.27 -13.96
N LEU A 71 -8.45 15.19 -14.42
CA LEU A 71 -9.18 15.16 -15.69
C LEU A 71 -10.43 16.04 -15.70
N GLU A 72 -11.10 16.18 -14.57
CA GLU A 72 -12.31 17.00 -14.44
C GLU A 72 -11.99 18.49 -14.21
N GLU A 73 -10.90 18.79 -13.48
CA GLU A 73 -10.57 20.16 -13.07
C GLU A 73 -9.79 20.97 -14.12
N ASN A 74 -9.16 20.31 -15.09
CA ASN A 74 -8.27 21.00 -16.04
C ASN A 74 -8.87 21.07 -17.45
N ASP A 75 -8.94 22.29 -17.99
CA ASP A 75 -9.17 22.50 -19.43
C ASP A 75 -7.90 22.09 -20.19
N TYR A 76 -7.93 20.89 -20.77
CA TYR A 76 -6.81 20.38 -21.57
C TYR A 76 -6.71 21.11 -22.91
N THR A 77 -5.82 22.09 -22.98
CA THR A 77 -5.38 22.63 -24.26
C THR A 77 -4.26 21.76 -24.84
N PRO A 78 -4.26 21.47 -26.15
CA PRO A 78 -3.18 20.71 -26.79
C PRO A 78 -1.83 21.41 -26.55
N LEU A 79 -0.90 20.70 -25.90
CA LEU A 79 0.49 21.14 -25.71
C LEU A 79 1.19 21.27 -27.07
N LYS A 80 1.62 22.49 -27.40
CA LYS A 80 2.37 22.82 -28.61
C LYS A 80 3.85 22.99 -28.30
N ALA A 81 4.68 22.87 -29.34
CA ALA A 81 6.13 23.08 -29.24
C ALA A 81 6.50 24.46 -28.66
N ASP A 82 5.66 25.47 -28.91
CA ASP A 82 5.84 26.83 -28.41
C ASP A 82 5.65 26.94 -26.88
N ASP A 83 4.80 26.09 -26.30
CA ASP A 83 4.55 26.06 -24.84
C ASP A 83 5.81 25.59 -24.08
N PHE A 84 6.56 24.65 -24.65
CA PHE A 84 7.84 24.21 -24.10
C PHE A 84 8.91 25.31 -24.14
N MET A 85 8.91 26.15 -25.19
CA MET A 85 9.86 27.27 -25.29
C MET A 85 9.52 28.39 -24.30
N LEU A 86 8.24 28.61 -24.00
CA LEU A 86 7.80 29.57 -22.98
C LEU A 86 8.19 29.10 -21.58
N LEU A 87 7.91 27.84 -21.23
CA LEU A 87 8.25 27.26 -19.93
C LEU A 87 9.76 27.31 -19.65
N ARG A 88 10.58 27.01 -20.67
CA ARG A 88 12.04 27.03 -20.54
C ARG A 88 12.59 28.42 -20.24
N ARG A 89 12.03 29.48 -20.83
CA ARG A 89 12.44 30.86 -20.53
C ARG A 89 12.03 31.32 -19.14
N GLU A 90 10.97 30.75 -18.59
CA GLU A 90 10.46 31.12 -17.26
C GLU A 90 11.28 30.49 -16.12
N ILE A 91 11.83 29.29 -16.34
CA ILE A 91 12.74 28.63 -15.38
C ILE A 91 14.15 29.22 -15.40
N GLU A 92 14.58 29.80 -16.53
CA GLU A 92 15.90 30.43 -16.70
C GLU A 92 15.96 31.90 -16.19
N ARG A 93 14.92 32.37 -15.47
CA ARG A 93 14.81 33.73 -14.91
C ARG A 93 15.05 33.75 -13.41
#